data_AF-A0A1V5VTD9-F1
#
_entry.id   AF-A0A1V5VTD9-F1
#
_cell.length_a   1.000
_cell.length_b   1.000
_cell.length_c   1.000
_cell.angle_alpha   90.00
_cell.angle_beta   90.00
_cell.angle_gamma   90.00
#
_symmetry.space_group_name_H-M   'P 1'
#
loop_
_entity.id
_entity.type
_entity.pdbx_description
1 polymer ?
#
loop_
_entity_poly.entity_id
_entity_poly.type
_entity_poly.pdbx_seq_one_letter_code
_entity_poly.pdbx_strand_id
1 'polypeptide(L)'
;MSRQRCLMALLLAVLTLGMVAARPAQDWPPGTAILHGFVFHDLNGDGKWNHPNGNGPIAPTKPETWEPGFGGVYFTASCGDFSVVGYSEPRSVDEYGHTFATGDFGPVLSACDWTVTLHVPAGYVATTPVQQKALIPDAGGTAFPAVLFGLRAGRLPKTGAVEQPFLAGAGLVFGLEMVIAGAAGLLARRRRR
;
A
#
# COMPACT_ATOMS: atom_id res chain seq x y z
N MET A 1 -21.03 -33.36 11.59
CA MET A 1 -21.69 -32.03 11.46
C MET A 1 -22.90 -32.19 10.57
N SER A 2 -24.07 -31.64 10.93
CA SER A 2 -25.27 -31.75 10.08
C SER A 2 -25.11 -30.92 8.80
N ARG A 3 -25.70 -31.38 7.69
CA ARG A 3 -25.65 -30.73 6.36
C ARG A 3 -25.99 -29.23 6.40
N GLN A 4 -26.92 -28.84 7.27
CA GLN A 4 -27.32 -27.45 7.51
C GLN A 4 -26.18 -26.58 8.06
N ARG A 5 -25.31 -27.10 8.94
CA ARG A 5 -24.19 -26.33 9.51
C ARG A 5 -23.09 -26.07 8.48
N CYS A 6 -22.85 -27.01 7.56
CA CYS A 6 -21.93 -26.79 6.43
C CYS A 6 -22.45 -25.71 5.48
N LEU A 7 -23.73 -25.76 5.11
CA LEU A 7 -24.35 -24.77 4.22
C LEU A 7 -24.33 -23.36 4.82
N MET A 8 -24.63 -23.20 6.11
CA MET A 8 -24.53 -21.90 6.79
C MET A 8 -23.09 -21.36 6.80
N ALA A 9 -22.09 -22.20 7.08
CA ALA A 9 -20.70 -21.78 7.09
C ALA A 9 -20.23 -21.35 5.69
N LEU A 10 -20.67 -22.04 4.63
CA LEU A 10 -20.35 -21.71 3.26
C LEU A 10 -21.03 -20.42 2.80
N LEU A 11 -22.28 -20.20 3.20
CA LEU A 11 -23.00 -18.95 2.94
C LEU A 11 -22.34 -17.75 3.64
N LEU A 12 -21.91 -17.93 4.89
CA LEU A 12 -21.17 -16.89 5.64
C LEU A 12 -19.83 -16.58 4.99
N ALA A 13 -19.11 -17.61 4.50
CA ALA A 13 -17.85 -17.44 3.78
C ALA A 13 -18.06 -16.66 2.47
N VAL A 14 -19.11 -16.98 1.71
CA VAL A 14 -19.44 -16.26 0.45
C VAL A 14 -19.88 -14.82 0.73
N LEU A 15 -20.68 -14.57 1.78
CA LEU A 15 -21.09 -13.22 2.16
C LEU A 15 -19.91 -12.36 2.64
N THR A 16 -19.00 -12.95 3.42
CA THR A 16 -17.78 -12.25 3.86
C THR A 16 -16.83 -11.98 2.69
N LEU A 17 -16.66 -12.92 1.76
CA LEU A 17 -15.92 -12.71 0.51
C LEU A 17 -16.57 -11.64 -0.38
N GLY A 18 -17.91 -11.62 -0.45
CA GLY A 18 -18.68 -10.62 -1.20
C GLY A 18 -18.52 -9.20 -0.65
N MET A 19 -18.46 -9.04 0.68
CA MET A 19 -18.18 -7.74 1.30
C MET A 19 -16.74 -7.26 1.08
N VAL A 20 -15.78 -8.17 0.90
CA VAL A 20 -14.39 -7.81 0.56
C VAL A 20 -14.23 -7.46 -0.92
N ALA A 21 -15.05 -8.03 -1.81
CA ALA A 21 -14.97 -7.83 -3.26
C ALA A 21 -15.72 -6.59 -3.78
N ALA A 22 -16.68 -6.06 -3.03
CA ALA A 22 -17.41 -4.85 -3.41
C ALA A 22 -16.54 -3.60 -3.19
N ARG A 23 -15.69 -3.26 -4.16
CA ARG A 23 -15.13 -1.90 -4.23
C ARG A 23 -16.30 -0.93 -4.48
N PRO A 24 -16.54 0.08 -3.62
CA PRO A 24 -17.54 1.09 -3.94
C PRO A 24 -17.14 1.78 -5.24
N ALA A 25 -18.12 2.05 -6.11
CA ALA A 25 -17.94 2.99 -7.20
C ALA A 25 -17.49 4.33 -6.61
N GLN A 26 -16.37 4.87 -7.08
CA GLN A 26 -15.76 6.09 -6.56
C GLN A 26 -16.53 7.33 -7.03
N ASP A 27 -17.65 7.63 -6.39
CA ASP A 27 -18.38 8.90 -6.54
C ASP A 27 -17.79 9.93 -5.56
N TRP A 28 -16.65 10.50 -5.91
CA TRP A 28 -16.01 11.53 -5.09
C TRP A 28 -16.73 12.89 -5.26
N PRO A 29 -16.97 13.66 -4.18
CA PRO A 29 -17.54 15.01 -4.30
C PRO A 29 -16.69 15.90 -5.22
N PRO A 30 -17.28 16.84 -5.97
CA PRO A 30 -16.52 17.83 -6.71
C PRO A 30 -15.50 18.55 -5.83
N GLY A 31 -14.27 18.77 -6.33
CA GLY A 31 -13.18 19.41 -5.58
C GLY A 31 -12.41 18.47 -4.64
N THR A 32 -12.51 17.17 -4.85
CA THR A 32 -11.68 16.16 -4.17
C THR A 32 -10.85 15.35 -5.17
N ALA A 33 -9.68 14.90 -4.74
CA ALA A 33 -8.79 14.06 -5.54
C ALA A 33 -8.08 13.02 -4.66
N ILE A 34 -7.74 11.89 -5.25
CA ILE A 34 -6.87 10.90 -4.62
C ILE A 34 -5.44 11.43 -4.69
N LEU A 35 -4.73 11.44 -3.57
CA LEU A 35 -3.29 11.70 -3.58
C LEU A 35 -2.54 10.47 -4.06
N HIS A 36 -1.74 10.60 -5.13
CA HIS A 36 -0.89 9.53 -5.62
C HIS A 36 0.51 9.70 -5.02
N GLY A 37 0.87 8.81 -4.10
CA GLY A 37 2.17 8.78 -3.45
C GLY A 37 3.10 7.79 -4.15
N PHE A 38 3.96 8.27 -5.04
CA PHE A 38 4.97 7.44 -5.69
C PHE A 38 6.24 7.47 -4.87
N VAL A 39 6.73 6.29 -4.50
CA VAL A 39 8.07 6.14 -3.91
C VAL A 39 8.84 5.19 -4.80
N PHE A 40 10.04 5.58 -5.25
CA PHE A 40 10.83 4.78 -6.18
C PHE A 40 12.25 4.54 -5.67
N HIS A 41 12.85 3.45 -6.14
CA HIS A 41 14.26 3.16 -5.92
C HIS A 41 15.09 3.93 -6.93
N ASP A 42 15.67 5.02 -6.45
CA ASP A 42 16.57 5.86 -7.21
C ASP A 42 17.96 5.19 -7.27
N LEU A 43 18.16 4.42 -8.34
CA LEU A 43 19.34 3.57 -8.52
C LEU A 43 20.55 4.42 -8.90
N ASN A 44 20.34 5.52 -9.62
CA ASN A 44 21.39 6.42 -10.09
C ASN A 44 21.64 7.61 -9.15
N GLY A 45 20.70 7.92 -8.25
CA GLY A 45 20.78 8.98 -7.25
C GLY A 45 20.46 10.37 -7.78
N ASP A 46 19.77 10.50 -8.92
CA ASP A 46 19.51 11.78 -9.57
C ASP A 46 18.17 12.45 -9.17
N GLY A 47 17.40 11.80 -8.30
CA GLY A 47 16.11 12.27 -7.82
C GLY A 47 15.00 12.23 -8.89
N LYS A 48 15.20 11.52 -9.99
CA LYS A 48 14.22 11.36 -11.06
C LYS A 48 13.89 9.89 -11.25
N TRP A 49 12.60 9.63 -11.44
CA TRP A 49 12.14 8.26 -11.62
C TRP A 49 12.25 7.85 -13.08
N ASN A 50 13.17 6.93 -13.38
CA ASN A 50 13.34 6.35 -14.71
C ASN A 50 12.26 5.27 -14.96
N HIS A 51 11.03 5.71 -15.22
CA HIS A 51 9.85 4.84 -15.39
C HIS A 51 8.81 5.53 -16.30
N PRO A 52 7.93 4.81 -17.04
CA PRO A 52 6.93 5.42 -17.93
C PRO A 52 6.05 6.51 -17.30
N ASN A 53 5.82 6.42 -15.99
CA ASN A 53 5.03 7.38 -15.21
C ASN A 53 5.90 8.39 -14.41
N GLY A 54 7.22 8.35 -14.61
CA GLY A 54 8.20 9.16 -13.89
C GLY A 54 8.63 10.42 -14.64
N ASN A 55 9.56 11.15 -14.03
CA ASN A 55 10.13 12.40 -14.55
C ASN A 55 11.59 12.25 -15.04
N GLY A 56 12.11 11.02 -15.04
CA GLY A 56 13.46 10.68 -15.49
C GLY A 56 13.53 10.29 -16.97
N PRO A 57 14.74 10.24 -17.56
CA PRO A 57 14.94 9.70 -18.89
C PRO A 57 14.52 8.21 -18.94
N ILE A 58 13.63 7.86 -19.87
CA ILE A 58 13.18 6.49 -20.06
C ILE A 58 13.60 5.94 -21.42
N ALA A 59 13.91 4.64 -21.45
CA ALA A 59 13.92 3.83 -22.66
C ALA A 59 12.67 2.92 -22.63
N PRO A 60 11.57 3.28 -23.31
CA PRO A 60 10.31 2.53 -23.23
C PRO A 60 10.42 1.08 -23.72
N THR A 61 11.41 0.79 -24.55
CA THR A 61 11.68 -0.55 -25.09
C THR A 61 12.57 -1.41 -24.20
N LYS A 62 12.99 -0.90 -23.03
CA LYS A 62 13.93 -1.56 -22.12
C LYS A 62 13.40 -1.56 -20.68
N PRO A 63 12.33 -2.32 -20.37
CA PRO A 63 11.73 -2.35 -19.04
C PRO A 63 12.70 -2.82 -17.94
N GLU A 64 13.73 -3.59 -18.28
CA GLU A 64 14.79 -4.01 -17.36
C GLU A 64 15.66 -2.85 -16.84
N THR A 65 15.61 -1.70 -17.49
CA THR A 65 16.32 -0.48 -17.07
C THR A 65 15.47 0.45 -16.22
N TRP A 66 14.18 0.13 -16.04
CA TRP A 66 13.28 0.98 -15.28
C TRP A 66 13.52 0.83 -13.79
N GLU A 67 13.36 1.95 -13.09
CA GLU A 67 13.50 1.98 -11.64
C GLU A 67 12.25 1.46 -10.96
N PRO A 68 12.39 0.51 -10.01
CA PRO A 68 11.25 -0.09 -9.35
C PRO A 68 10.63 0.85 -8.31
N GLY A 69 9.32 0.72 -8.10
CA GLY A 69 8.60 1.37 -7.00
C GLY A 69 8.80 0.68 -5.64
N PHE A 70 8.75 1.45 -4.55
CA PHE A 70 8.58 0.96 -3.19
C PHE A 70 7.10 0.99 -2.82
N GLY A 71 6.61 -0.12 -2.29
CA GLY A 71 5.28 -0.18 -1.68
C GLY A 71 5.31 -0.14 -0.17
N GLY A 72 4.20 0.30 0.43
CA GLY A 72 4.00 0.36 1.87
C GLY A 72 4.84 1.42 2.59
N VAL A 73 5.38 2.41 1.87
CA VAL A 73 6.17 3.48 2.46
C VAL A 73 5.24 4.55 3.02
N TYR A 74 5.40 4.84 4.31
CA TYR A 74 4.57 5.77 5.05
C TYR A 74 4.85 7.24 4.70
N PHE A 75 3.79 8.02 4.51
CA PHE A 75 3.83 9.48 4.38
C PHE A 75 2.66 10.14 5.13
N THR A 76 2.80 11.42 5.43
CA THR A 76 1.72 12.25 6.00
C THR A 76 1.39 13.39 5.06
N ALA A 77 0.12 13.65 4.80
CA ALA A 77 -0.34 14.84 4.12
C ALA A 77 -1.01 15.78 5.13
N SER A 78 -0.56 17.03 5.21
CA SER A 78 -1.06 18.03 6.16
C SER A 78 -1.53 19.31 5.47
N CYS A 79 -2.60 19.89 6.00
CA CYS A 79 -3.26 21.11 5.58
C CYS A 79 -3.68 21.88 6.85
N GLY A 80 -2.93 22.95 7.21
CA GLY A 80 -3.10 23.62 8.50
C GLY A 80 -2.93 22.64 9.67
N ASP A 81 -3.91 22.60 10.57
CA ASP A 81 -3.94 21.68 11.72
C ASP A 81 -4.43 20.26 11.38
N PHE A 82 -4.91 20.04 10.15
CA PHE A 82 -5.40 18.75 9.71
C PHE A 82 -4.27 17.92 9.09
N SER A 83 -4.18 16.63 9.45
CA SER A 83 -3.19 15.71 8.91
C SER A 83 -3.80 14.33 8.70
N VAL A 84 -3.44 13.69 7.59
CA VAL A 84 -3.80 12.30 7.26
C VAL A 84 -2.57 11.47 6.97
N VAL A 85 -2.66 10.19 7.30
CA VAL A 85 -1.64 9.20 7.03
C VAL A 85 -1.95 8.49 5.71
N GLY A 86 -0.95 8.33 4.87
CA GLY A 86 -1.01 7.52 3.66
C GLY A 86 0.19 6.57 3.55
N TYR A 87 0.08 5.63 2.62
CA TYR A 87 1.14 4.68 2.30
C TYR A 87 1.28 4.59 0.79
N SER A 88 2.51 4.44 0.30
CA SER A 88 2.72 4.12 -1.11
C SER A 88 2.09 2.77 -1.44
N GLU A 89 1.57 2.64 -2.66
CA GLU A 89 0.87 1.44 -3.11
C GLU A 89 1.74 0.17 -2.94
N PRO A 90 1.17 -0.97 -2.51
CA PRO A 90 1.88 -2.24 -2.51
C PRO A 90 2.60 -2.52 -3.84
N ARG A 91 3.88 -2.86 -3.76
CA ARG A 91 4.67 -3.28 -4.92
C ARG A 91 4.03 -4.51 -5.56
N SER A 92 3.58 -4.36 -6.80
CA SER A 92 3.05 -5.41 -7.66
C SER A 92 4.14 -5.92 -8.61
N VAL A 93 3.95 -7.13 -9.14
CA VAL A 93 4.85 -7.76 -10.11
C VAL A 93 4.04 -8.14 -11.34
N ASP A 94 4.48 -7.74 -12.54
CA ASP A 94 3.83 -8.16 -13.78
C ASP A 94 4.16 -9.62 -14.15
N GLU A 95 3.57 -10.11 -15.23
CA GLU A 95 3.82 -11.46 -15.76
C GLU A 95 5.27 -11.69 -16.21
N TYR A 96 6.07 -10.63 -16.37
CA TYR A 96 7.46 -10.65 -16.79
C TYR A 96 8.45 -10.49 -15.61
N GLY A 97 7.95 -10.36 -14.38
CA GLY A 97 8.77 -10.21 -13.18
C GLY A 97 9.20 -8.76 -12.89
N HIS A 98 8.74 -7.78 -13.65
CA HIS A 98 9.00 -6.37 -13.37
C HIS A 98 8.13 -5.91 -12.22
N THR A 99 8.72 -5.09 -11.35
CA THR A 99 8.01 -4.62 -10.17
C THR A 99 7.67 -3.15 -10.26
N PHE A 100 6.41 -2.82 -10.02
CA PHE A 100 5.91 -1.46 -10.10
C PHE A 100 4.99 -1.17 -8.91
N ALA A 101 4.93 0.10 -8.55
CA ALA A 101 3.86 0.68 -7.78
C ALA A 101 3.24 1.72 -8.72
N THR A 102 1.99 1.52 -9.14
CA THR A 102 1.27 2.46 -10.01
C THR A 102 0.90 3.75 -9.30
N GLY A 103 1.05 3.80 -7.97
CA GLY A 103 0.85 4.98 -7.15
C GLY A 103 -0.62 5.34 -6.96
N ASP A 104 -1.54 4.44 -7.33
CA ASP A 104 -2.99 4.70 -7.38
C ASP A 104 -3.70 4.69 -6.02
N PHE A 105 -2.92 4.65 -4.93
CA PHE A 105 -3.44 4.56 -3.58
C PHE A 105 -2.90 5.70 -2.71
N GLY A 106 -3.85 6.47 -2.17
CA GLY A 106 -3.61 7.43 -1.11
C GLY A 106 -4.92 7.99 -0.58
N PRO A 107 -4.87 8.86 0.45
CA PRO A 107 -6.07 9.46 1.00
C PRO A 107 -6.75 10.33 -0.06
N VAL A 108 -8.08 10.40 0.03
CA VAL A 108 -8.85 11.38 -0.73
C VAL A 108 -8.78 12.70 0.01
N LEU A 109 -8.32 13.71 -0.71
CA LEU A 109 -8.05 15.04 -0.18
C LEU A 109 -8.99 16.06 -0.85
N SER A 110 -9.48 17.03 -0.09
CA SER A 110 -10.21 18.19 -0.60
C SER A 110 -9.26 19.34 -0.90
N ALA A 111 -9.66 20.30 -1.73
CA ALA A 111 -8.87 21.49 -2.04
C ALA A 111 -8.25 22.15 -0.79
N CYS A 112 -6.91 22.21 -0.74
CA CYS A 112 -6.09 22.88 0.27
C CYS A 112 -4.61 22.95 -0.17
N ASP A 113 -3.79 23.76 0.50
CA ASP A 113 -2.33 23.85 0.36
C ASP A 113 -1.59 22.66 1.00
N TRP A 114 -1.92 21.45 0.57
CA TRP A 114 -1.38 20.22 1.14
C TRP A 114 0.15 20.14 1.07
N THR A 115 0.74 19.76 2.19
CA THR A 115 2.16 19.42 2.29
C THR A 115 2.27 17.94 2.59
N VAL A 116 2.88 17.18 1.68
CA VAL A 116 3.13 15.74 1.85
C VAL A 116 4.56 15.56 2.35
N THR A 117 4.69 14.87 3.48
CA THR A 117 5.97 14.55 4.12
C THR A 117 6.22 13.05 4.06
N LEU A 118 7.30 12.66 3.42
CA LEU A 118 7.81 11.30 3.40
C LEU A 118 8.50 10.96 4.73
N HIS A 119 8.15 9.82 5.31
CA HIS A 119 8.87 9.25 6.43
C HIS A 119 9.89 8.26 5.89
N VAL A 120 11.15 8.70 5.78
CA VAL A 120 12.24 7.90 5.20
C VAL A 120 12.40 6.59 5.98
N PRO A 121 12.20 5.43 5.34
CA PRO A 121 12.35 4.15 6.04
C PRO A 121 13.78 3.92 6.51
N ALA A 122 13.95 3.18 7.62
CA ALA A 122 15.27 2.89 8.16
C ALA A 122 16.17 2.17 7.12
N GLY A 123 17.41 2.63 7.01
CA GLY A 123 18.38 2.10 6.05
C GLY A 123 18.24 2.68 4.63
N TYR A 124 17.31 3.61 4.40
CA TYR A 124 17.20 4.34 3.15
C TYR A 124 17.68 5.79 3.30
N VAL A 125 18.04 6.39 2.17
CA VAL A 125 18.38 7.81 2.04
C VAL A 125 17.46 8.44 1.00
N ALA A 126 16.82 9.56 1.35
CA ALA A 126 16.00 10.30 0.39
C ALA A 126 16.88 11.02 -0.63
N THR A 127 16.53 10.92 -1.91
CA THR A 127 17.21 11.60 -3.03
C THR A 127 16.39 12.76 -3.60
N THR A 128 15.10 12.81 -3.27
CA THR A 128 14.21 13.95 -3.50
C THR A 128 13.93 14.69 -2.19
N PRO A 129 13.40 15.93 -2.23
CA PRO A 129 12.89 16.59 -1.04
C PRO A 129 11.86 15.71 -0.31
N VAL A 130 12.03 15.56 1.01
CA VAL A 130 11.13 14.77 1.87
C VAL A 130 9.80 15.48 2.12
N GLN A 131 9.70 16.77 1.82
CA GLN A 131 8.46 17.54 1.87
C GLN A 131 8.16 18.11 0.49
N GLN A 132 6.94 17.86 0.00
CA GLN A 132 6.49 18.31 -1.31
C GLN A 132 5.06 18.85 -1.22
N LYS A 133 4.72 19.83 -2.05
CA LYS A 133 3.36 20.33 -2.16
C LYS A 133 2.56 19.42 -3.09
N ALA A 134 1.36 19.03 -2.66
CA ALA A 134 0.40 18.35 -3.50
C ALA A 134 -0.66 19.36 -3.94
N LEU A 135 -0.67 19.70 -5.23
CA LEU A 135 -1.66 20.62 -5.79
C LEU A 135 -2.92 19.84 -6.18
N ILE A 136 -4.01 20.06 -5.46
CA ILE A 136 -5.32 19.51 -5.82
C ILE A 136 -6.01 20.52 -6.71
N PRO A 137 -6.23 20.23 -7.99
CA PRO A 137 -6.92 21.16 -8.86
C PRO A 137 -8.39 21.31 -8.45
N ASP A 138 -8.88 22.55 -8.42
CA ASP A 138 -10.26 22.89 -8.04
C ASP A 138 -11.32 22.37 -9.03
N ALA A 139 -10.94 22.10 -10.27
CA ALA A 139 -11.83 21.61 -11.31
C ALA A 139 -11.81 20.08 -11.34
N GLY A 140 -12.98 19.45 -11.21
CA GLY A 140 -13.23 18.00 -11.19
C GLY A 140 -12.83 17.25 -12.47
N GLY A 141 -11.56 17.32 -12.83
CA GLY A 141 -10.89 16.41 -13.73
C GLY A 141 -10.05 15.43 -12.93
N THR A 142 -9.77 14.28 -13.54
CA THR A 142 -8.91 13.19 -13.07
C THR A 142 -7.43 13.60 -12.98
N ALA A 143 -7.13 14.80 -12.52
CA ALA A 143 -5.79 15.24 -12.25
C ALA A 143 -5.43 14.71 -10.87
N PHE A 144 -4.75 13.58 -10.87
CA PHE A 144 -4.24 12.92 -9.69
C PHE A 144 -3.03 13.70 -9.18
N PRO A 145 -3.12 14.46 -8.06
CA PRO A 145 -1.95 15.09 -7.46
C PRO A 145 -0.93 14.00 -7.14
N ALA A 146 0.19 14.01 -7.85
CA ALA A 146 1.28 13.05 -7.68
C ALA A 146 2.46 13.71 -6.99
N VAL A 147 2.93 13.11 -5.89
CA VAL A 147 4.23 13.42 -5.30
C VAL A 147 5.17 12.25 -5.55
N LEU A 148 6.41 12.55 -5.95
CA LEU A 148 7.42 11.55 -6.27
C LEU A 148 8.56 11.62 -5.26
N PHE A 149 8.78 10.53 -4.56
CA PHE A 149 9.84 10.40 -3.57
C PHE A 149 10.88 9.37 -4.00
N GLY A 150 12.11 9.80 -4.19
CA GLY A 150 13.24 8.93 -4.47
C GLY A 150 13.91 8.46 -3.18
N LEU A 151 14.18 7.16 -3.10
CA LEU A 151 14.93 6.52 -2.00
C LEU A 151 16.09 5.69 -2.54
N ARG A 152 17.22 5.66 -1.82
CA ARG A 152 18.43 4.89 -2.15
C ARG A 152 18.97 4.10 -0.95
N ALA A 153 19.91 3.18 -1.21
CA ALA A 153 20.80 2.49 -0.25
C ALA A 153 20.16 1.40 0.63
N GLY A 154 18.84 1.29 0.66
CA GLY A 154 18.14 0.19 1.33
C GLY A 154 17.87 -1.01 0.40
N ARG A 155 17.39 -2.10 1.00
CA ARG A 155 17.05 -3.33 0.27
C ARG A 155 15.56 -3.40 0.00
N LEU A 156 15.19 -3.35 -1.28
CA LEU A 156 13.81 -3.56 -1.73
C LEU A 156 13.22 -4.83 -1.07
N PRO A 157 12.10 -4.72 -0.33
CA PRO A 157 11.43 -5.91 0.19
C PRO A 157 10.98 -6.79 -0.98
N LYS A 158 11.15 -8.11 -0.85
CA LYS A 158 10.92 -9.08 -1.95
C LYS A 158 9.48 -9.08 -2.46
N THR A 159 8.54 -8.65 -1.63
CA THR A 159 7.12 -8.44 -1.95
C THR A 159 6.70 -7.11 -1.32
N GLY A 160 5.69 -6.43 -1.87
CA GLY A 160 5.22 -5.11 -1.42
C GLY A 160 4.73 -4.99 0.02
N ALA A 161 4.86 -6.05 0.82
CA ALA A 161 4.79 -5.97 2.26
C ALA A 161 6.17 -5.56 2.79
N VAL A 162 6.34 -4.27 3.09
CA VAL A 162 7.23 -3.89 4.19
C VAL A 162 6.83 -4.78 5.38
N GLU A 163 7.79 -5.38 6.09
CA GLU A 163 7.48 -6.10 7.33
C GLU A 163 6.71 -5.15 8.25
N GLN A 164 5.39 -5.28 8.28
CA GLN A 164 4.56 -4.47 9.16
C GLN A 164 4.59 -5.15 10.52
N PRO A 165 5.16 -4.52 11.56
CA PRO A 165 5.23 -5.12 12.89
C PRO A 165 3.84 -5.55 13.40
N PHE A 166 2.80 -4.83 12.96
CA PHE A 166 1.40 -5.17 13.21
C PHE A 166 0.98 -6.53 12.64
N LEU A 167 1.29 -6.83 11.36
CA LEU A 167 0.92 -8.10 10.74
C LEU A 167 1.69 -9.28 11.36
N ALA A 168 2.95 -9.06 11.73
CA ALA A 168 3.73 -10.04 12.49
C ALA A 168 3.13 -10.29 13.88
N GLY A 169 2.73 -9.23 14.59
CA GLY A 169 2.04 -9.32 15.87
C GLY A 169 0.68 -10.03 15.78
N ALA A 170 -0.13 -9.69 14.78
CA ALA A 170 -1.42 -10.31 14.53
C ALA A 170 -1.28 -11.81 14.19
N GLY A 171 -0.29 -12.18 13.37
CA GLY A 171 0.02 -13.59 13.06
C GLY A 171 0.46 -14.39 14.28
N LEU A 172 1.24 -13.78 15.18
CA LEU A 172 1.66 -14.39 16.45
C LEU A 172 0.46 -14.67 17.38
N VAL A 173 -0.45 -13.71 17.52
CA VAL A 173 -1.66 -13.85 18.36
C VAL A 173 -2.57 -14.94 17.79
N PHE A 174 -2.87 -14.90 16.49
CA PHE A 174 -3.69 -15.93 15.84
C PHE A 174 -3.07 -17.34 15.94
N GLY A 175 -1.75 -17.43 15.76
CA GLY A 175 -1.01 -18.69 15.92
C GLY A 175 -1.10 -19.24 17.34
N LEU A 176 -0.98 -18.37 18.34
CA LEU A 176 -1.09 -18.75 19.76
C LEU A 176 -2.50 -19.25 20.10
N GLU A 177 -3.54 -18.57 19.62
CA GLU A 177 -4.93 -18.98 19.83
C GLU A 177 -5.25 -20.35 19.21
N MET A 178 -4.75 -20.60 18.00
CA MET A 178 -4.89 -21.91 17.34
C MET A 178 -4.22 -23.04 18.13
N VAL A 179 -3.03 -22.80 18.70
CA VAL A 179 -2.32 -23.79 19.52
C VAL A 179 -3.09 -24.08 20.82
N ILE A 180 -3.60 -23.03 21.49
CA ILE A 180 -4.40 -23.18 22.71
C ILE A 180 -5.69 -23.97 22.42
N ALA A 181 -6.40 -23.62 21.34
CA ALA A 181 -7.61 -24.34 20.93
C ALA A 181 -7.32 -25.81 20.58
N GLY A 182 -6.21 -26.09 19.89
CA GLY A 182 -5.74 -27.43 19.58
C GLY A 182 -5.43 -28.26 20.82
N ALA A 183 -4.70 -27.68 21.78
CA ALA A 183 -4.35 -28.33 23.05
C ALA A 183 -5.60 -28.62 23.90
N ALA A 184 -6.52 -27.66 24.00
CA ALA A 184 -7.79 -27.83 24.69
C ALA A 184 -8.65 -28.93 24.04
N GLY A 185 -8.70 -28.98 22.71
CA GLY A 185 -9.38 -30.02 21.96
C GLY A 185 -8.78 -31.42 22.18
N LEU A 186 -7.45 -31.53 22.20
CA LEU A 186 -6.73 -32.78 22.48
C LEU A 186 -6.96 -33.28 23.91
N LEU A 187 -6.92 -32.39 24.90
CA LEU A 187 -7.19 -32.70 26.30
C LEU A 187 -8.65 -33.14 26.53
N ALA A 188 -9.61 -32.44 25.91
CA ALA A 188 -11.01 -32.82 25.98
C ALA A 188 -11.27 -34.20 25.33
N ARG A 189 -10.56 -34.52 24.25
CA ARG A 189 -10.66 -35.83 23.57
C ARG A 189 -10.04 -36.96 24.37
N ARG A 190 -8.96 -36.69 25.13
CA ARG A 190 -8.35 -37.64 26.08
C ARG A 190 -9.22 -37.91 27.30
N ARG A 191 -9.98 -36.92 27.80
CA ARG A 191 -10.89 -37.11 28.96
C ARG A 191 -12.19 -37.85 28.64
N ARG A 192 -12.54 -37.99 27.35
CA ARG A 192 -13.74 -38.71 26.88
C ARG A 192 -13.46 -40.14 26.45
N ARG A 193 -12.20 -40.56 26.45
CA ARG A 193 -11.76 -41.96 26.32
C ARG A 193 -11.38 -42.46 27.70
#